data_AF-A0A7C3SPK8-F1
#
_entry.id   AF-A0A7C3SPK8-F1
#
_cell.length_a   1.000
_cell.length_b   1.000
_cell.length_c   1.000
_cell.angle_alpha   90.00
_cell.angle_beta   90.00
_cell.angle_gamma   90.00
#
_symmetry.space_group_name_H-M   'P 1'
#
loop_
_entity.id
_entity.type
_entity.pdbx_description
1 polymer ?
#
loop_
_entity_poly.entity_id
_entity_poly.type
_entity_poly.pdbx_seq_one_letter_code
_entity_poly.pdbx_strand_id
1 'polypeptide(L)'
;MWYKMSKEEVLKRLEVSLDTGLSEEEARKRLEQYGKNAIPEKPPESFINILLRQFKEFLTIVLLIATFISFALGETKDAIAILIIVLINAFLGAFQEFKAEQTLASLKSYITPKVKVIRDGKIKEINIEELVPGDIVLVEEGEKIPADLRWIETSNLQVDESILTGESVAVTKDADFI
;
A
#
# COMPACT_ATOMS: atom_id res chain seq x y z
N MET A 1 18.10 18.00 -2.63
CA MET A 1 17.38 18.73 -3.70
C MET A 1 16.16 19.49 -3.18
N TRP A 2 15.48 19.03 -2.12
CA TRP A 2 14.51 19.86 -1.35
C TRP A 2 14.97 20.11 0.09
N TYR A 3 15.59 19.10 0.73
CA TYR A 3 16.17 19.22 2.07
C TYR A 3 17.22 20.35 2.20
N LYS A 4 17.96 20.61 1.11
CA LYS A 4 18.97 21.68 1.03
C LYS A 4 18.40 23.10 0.85
N MET A 5 17.08 23.22 0.67
CA MET A 5 16.44 24.50 0.46
C MET A 5 15.91 25.04 1.80
N SER A 6 15.95 26.36 1.95
CA SER A 6 15.26 27.01 3.06
C SER A 6 13.74 26.86 2.90
N LYS A 7 13.00 27.01 4.00
CA LYS A 7 11.53 26.96 3.95
C LYS A 7 10.94 27.98 2.97
N GLU A 8 11.52 29.18 2.89
CA GLU A 8 11.10 30.25 1.98
C GLU A 8 11.34 29.87 0.51
N GLU A 9 12.46 29.22 0.21
CA GLU A 9 12.77 28.74 -1.14
C GLU A 9 11.80 27.65 -1.59
N VAL A 10 11.46 26.72 -0.70
CA VAL A 10 10.51 25.64 -1.00
C VAL A 10 9.10 26.20 -1.22
N LEU A 11 8.62 27.08 -0.34
CA LEU A 11 7.31 27.72 -0.47
C LEU A 11 7.20 28.53 -1.76
N LYS A 12 8.25 29.31 -2.10
CA LYS A 12 8.29 30.08 -3.35
C LYS A 12 8.29 29.16 -4.58
N ARG A 13 9.05 28.07 -4.55
CA ARG A 13 9.15 27.12 -5.67
C ARG A 13 7.87 26.34 -5.90
N LEU A 14 7.15 26.02 -4.83
CA LEU A 14 5.87 25.33 -4.90
C LEU A 14 4.68 26.29 -5.03
N GLU A 15 4.93 27.61 -5.05
CA GLU A 15 3.93 28.67 -5.14
C GLU A 15 2.84 28.56 -4.06
N VAL A 16 3.27 28.32 -2.82
CA VAL A 16 2.38 28.09 -1.67
C VAL A 16 2.61 29.15 -0.60
N SER A 17 1.51 29.65 -0.03
CA SER A 17 1.52 30.56 1.11
C SER A 17 1.46 29.77 2.42
N LEU A 18 2.24 30.17 3.42
CA LEU A 18 2.27 29.50 4.73
C LEU A 18 0.92 29.61 5.46
N ASP A 19 0.28 30.78 5.39
CA ASP A 19 -0.95 31.06 6.15
C ASP A 19 -2.19 30.42 5.52
N THR A 20 -2.23 30.38 4.19
CA THR A 20 -3.41 29.93 3.46
C THR A 20 -3.29 28.52 2.90
N GLY A 21 -2.07 27.98 2.82
CA GLY A 21 -1.80 26.76 2.08
C GLY A 21 -2.21 26.86 0.60
N LEU A 22 -2.55 25.72 0.00
CA LEU A 22 -3.08 25.65 -1.37
C LEU A 22 -4.55 26.03 -1.43
N SER A 23 -5.01 26.49 -2.60
CA SER A 23 -6.45 26.54 -2.87
C SER A 23 -6.97 25.15 -3.27
N GLU A 24 -8.26 24.89 -3.07
CA GLU A 24 -8.85 23.62 -3.54
C GLU A 24 -8.75 23.44 -5.05
N GLU A 25 -8.84 24.54 -5.81
CA GLU A 25 -8.71 24.48 -7.26
C GLU A 25 -7.31 24.04 -7.68
N GLU A 26 -6.28 24.58 -7.03
CA GLU A 26 -4.89 24.24 -7.30
C GLU A 26 -4.57 22.82 -6.83
N ALA A 27 -5.05 22.42 -5.65
CA ALA A 27 -4.90 21.05 -5.16
C ALA A 27 -5.51 20.03 -6.15
N ARG A 28 -6.70 20.32 -6.68
CA ARG A 28 -7.34 19.46 -7.71
C ARG A 28 -6.54 19.40 -9.00
N LYS A 29 -6.02 20.54 -9.49
CA LYS A 29 -5.15 20.56 -10.69
C LYS A 29 -3.89 19.72 -10.49
N ARG A 30 -3.26 19.84 -9.32
CA ARG A 30 -2.08 19.03 -8.97
C ARG A 30 -2.44 17.56 -8.83
N LEU A 31 -3.61 17.22 -8.30
CA LEU A 31 -4.05 15.82 -8.22
C LEU A 31 -4.23 15.22 -9.63
N GLU A 32 -4.78 15.97 -10.57
CA GLU A 32 -4.86 15.55 -11.98
C GLU A 32 -3.48 15.41 -12.64
N GLN A 33 -2.53 16.26 -12.28
CA GLN A 33 -1.17 16.25 -12.85
C GLN A 33 -0.26 15.16 -12.27
N TYR A 34 -0.24 15.01 -10.95
CA TYR A 34 0.68 14.11 -10.23
C TYR A 34 0.04 12.75 -9.91
N GLY A 35 -1.29 12.65 -9.96
CA GLY A 35 -2.02 11.46 -9.55
C GLY A 35 -2.17 11.37 -8.03
N LYS A 36 -2.82 10.30 -7.59
CA LYS A 36 -3.07 10.02 -6.16
C LYS A 36 -1.77 9.70 -5.42
N ASN A 37 -1.68 10.15 -4.17
CA ASN A 37 -0.63 9.72 -3.24
C ASN A 37 -0.92 8.31 -2.73
N ALA A 38 -0.72 7.32 -3.60
CA ALA A 38 -0.89 5.92 -3.31
C ALA A 38 0.20 5.11 -4.02
N ILE A 39 0.73 4.10 -3.33
CA ILE A 39 1.65 3.15 -3.94
C ILE A 39 0.81 2.24 -4.86
N PRO A 40 1.23 2.01 -6.13
CA PRO A 40 0.51 1.13 -7.03
C PRO A 40 0.36 -0.27 -6.42
N GLU A 41 -0.87 -0.69 -6.17
CA GLU A 41 -1.13 -2.05 -5.73
C GLU A 41 -1.02 -3.02 -6.92
N LYS A 42 -0.51 -4.23 -6.65
CA LYS A 42 -0.58 -5.30 -7.65
C LYS A 42 -2.06 -5.59 -7.91
N PRO A 43 -2.46 -5.79 -9.18
CA PRO A 43 -3.82 -6.19 -9.48
C PRO A 43 -4.12 -7.50 -8.75
N PRO A 44 -5.37 -7.69 -8.28
CA PRO A 44 -5.77 -8.92 -7.61
C PRO A 44 -5.50 -10.11 -8.53
N GLU A 45 -5.07 -11.23 -7.95
CA GLU A 45 -4.81 -12.41 -8.77
C GLU A 45 -6.12 -12.95 -9.35
N SER A 46 -6.06 -13.40 -10.61
CA SER A 46 -7.19 -14.05 -11.23
C SER A 46 -7.41 -15.43 -10.60
N PHE A 47 -8.68 -15.84 -10.48
CA PHE A 47 -9.03 -17.19 -9.99
C PHE A 47 -8.31 -18.31 -10.76
N ILE A 48 -8.06 -18.12 -12.06
CA ILE A 48 -7.32 -19.08 -12.89
C ILE A 48 -5.85 -19.19 -12.44
N ASN A 49 -5.20 -18.06 -12.12
CA ASN A 49 -3.82 -18.07 -11.63
C ASN A 49 -3.71 -18.77 -10.27
N ILE A 50 -4.67 -18.50 -9.38
CA ILE A 50 -4.78 -19.14 -8.07
C ILE A 50 -4.97 -20.66 -8.25
N LEU A 51 -5.88 -21.07 -9.13
CA LEU A 51 -6.11 -22.48 -9.44
C LEU A 51 -4.85 -23.16 -10.01
N LEU A 52 -4.13 -22.51 -10.93
CA LEU A 52 -2.88 -23.04 -11.47
C LEU A 52 -1.78 -23.16 -10.41
N ARG A 53 -1.78 -22.31 -9.37
CA ARG A 53 -0.87 -22.42 -8.22
C ARG A 53 -1.16 -23.66 -7.39
N GLN A 54 -2.43 -24.03 -7.18
CA GLN A 54 -2.82 -25.24 -6.44
C GLN A 54 -2.25 -26.53 -7.06
N PHE A 55 -2.08 -26.57 -8.38
CA PHE A 55 -1.43 -27.70 -9.07
C PHE A 55 0.10 -27.74 -8.94
N LYS A 56 0.73 -26.66 -8.50
CA LYS A 56 2.17 -26.57 -8.25
C LYS A 56 2.53 -26.86 -6.79
N GLU A 57 1.55 -27.04 -5.92
CA GLU A 57 1.80 -27.40 -4.53
C GLU A 57 2.39 -28.79 -4.41
N PHE A 58 3.37 -28.94 -3.51
CA PHE A 58 4.11 -30.18 -3.33
C PHE A 58 3.21 -31.40 -3.12
N LEU A 59 2.20 -31.29 -2.25
CA LEU A 59 1.26 -32.39 -1.98
C LEU A 59 0.41 -32.75 -3.20
N THR A 60 -0.06 -31.75 -3.95
CA THR A 60 -0.80 -31.97 -5.21
C THR A 60 0.06 -32.69 -6.23
N ILE A 61 1.33 -32.30 -6.40
CA ILE A 61 2.28 -32.96 -7.29
C ILE A 61 2.48 -34.43 -6.89
N VAL A 62 2.64 -34.71 -5.59
CA VAL A 62 2.78 -36.09 -5.09
C VAL A 62 1.54 -36.93 -5.43
N LEU A 63 0.34 -36.38 -5.26
CA LEU A 63 -0.91 -37.08 -5.60
C LEU A 63 -1.08 -37.28 -7.12
N LEU A 64 -0.65 -36.32 -7.94
CA LEU A 64 -0.64 -36.46 -9.39
C LEU A 64 0.34 -37.55 -9.86
N ILE A 65 1.51 -37.64 -9.22
CA ILE A 65 2.47 -38.74 -9.46
C ILE A 65 1.85 -40.08 -9.04
N ALA A 66 1.21 -40.16 -7.87
CA ALA A 66 0.52 -41.37 -7.42
C ALA A 66 -0.60 -41.78 -8.39
N THR A 67 -1.38 -40.82 -8.87
CA THR A 67 -2.42 -41.01 -9.90
C THR A 67 -1.82 -41.62 -11.17
N PHE A 68 -0.69 -41.08 -11.65
CA PHE A 68 -0.01 -41.58 -12.84
C PHE A 68 0.54 -43.00 -12.65
N ILE A 69 1.13 -43.30 -11.48
CA ILE A 69 1.64 -44.64 -11.16
C ILE A 69 0.48 -45.66 -11.12
N SER A 70 -0.62 -45.35 -10.45
CA SER A 70 -1.80 -46.23 -10.36
C SER A 70 -2.41 -46.50 -11.74
N PHE A 71 -2.48 -45.49 -12.61
CA PHE A 71 -2.92 -45.66 -14.00
C PHE A 71 -1.98 -46.58 -14.79
N ALA A 72 -0.66 -46.45 -14.63
CA ALA A 72 0.33 -47.29 -15.30
C ALA A 72 0.27 -48.76 -14.84
N LEU A 73 -0.17 -49.03 -13.61
CA LEU A 73 -0.40 -50.38 -13.07
C LEU A 73 -1.72 -51.01 -13.53
N GLY A 74 -2.56 -50.27 -14.27
CA GLY A 74 -3.87 -50.74 -14.73
C GLY A 74 -4.99 -50.59 -13.69
N GLU A 75 -4.70 -49.97 -12.54
CA GLU A 75 -5.65 -49.69 -11.46
C GLU A 75 -6.46 -48.43 -11.76
N THR A 76 -7.24 -48.47 -12.84
CA THR A 76 -7.97 -47.30 -13.35
C THR A 76 -8.97 -46.72 -12.33
N LYS A 77 -9.56 -47.56 -11.49
CA LYS A 77 -10.50 -47.12 -10.45
C LYS A 77 -9.81 -46.26 -9.37
N ASP A 78 -8.64 -46.69 -8.92
CA ASP A 78 -7.89 -46.00 -7.87
C ASP A 78 -7.29 -44.70 -8.41
N ALA A 79 -6.74 -44.73 -9.64
CA ALA A 79 -6.28 -43.53 -10.32
C ALA A 79 -7.41 -42.47 -10.47
N ILE A 80 -8.61 -42.89 -10.87
CA ILE A 80 -9.76 -41.98 -11.00
C ILE A 80 -10.16 -41.42 -9.61
N ALA A 81 -10.17 -42.24 -8.58
CA ALA A 81 -10.50 -41.80 -7.22
C ALA A 81 -9.52 -40.73 -6.71
N ILE A 82 -8.22 -40.96 -6.88
CA ILE A 82 -7.18 -39.99 -6.47
C ILE A 82 -7.31 -38.69 -7.30
N LEU A 83 -7.53 -38.81 -8.61
CA LEU A 83 -7.69 -37.65 -9.48
C LEU A 83 -8.87 -36.77 -9.06
N ILE A 84 -10.02 -37.38 -8.72
CA ILE A 84 -11.19 -36.65 -8.22
C ILE A 84 -10.87 -35.91 -6.92
N ILE A 85 -10.19 -36.57 -5.98
CA ILE A 85 -9.78 -35.94 -4.71
C ILE A 85 -8.87 -34.73 -4.98
N VAL A 86 -7.90 -34.85 -5.88
CA VAL A 86 -7.00 -33.75 -6.26
C VAL A 86 -7.78 -32.58 -6.86
N LEU A 87 -8.69 -32.84 -7.80
CA LEU A 87 -9.48 -31.79 -8.44
C LEU A 87 -10.39 -31.06 -7.45
N ILE A 88 -11.06 -31.81 -6.55
CA ILE A 88 -11.90 -31.21 -5.51
C ILE A 88 -11.05 -30.35 -4.57
N ASN A 89 -9.91 -30.86 -4.11
CA ASN A 89 -9.02 -30.12 -3.20
C ASN A 89 -8.46 -28.86 -3.85
N ALA A 90 -7.99 -28.94 -5.10
CA ALA A 90 -7.47 -27.79 -5.83
C ALA A 90 -8.55 -26.72 -6.04
N PHE A 91 -9.78 -27.13 -6.38
CA PHE A 91 -10.89 -26.20 -6.56
C PHE A 91 -11.32 -25.54 -5.24
N LEU A 92 -11.50 -26.35 -4.18
CA LEU A 92 -11.85 -25.83 -2.85
C LEU A 92 -10.76 -24.91 -2.30
N GLY A 93 -9.49 -25.28 -2.46
CA GLY A 93 -8.33 -24.47 -2.08
C GLY A 93 -8.32 -23.14 -2.82
N ALA A 94 -8.44 -23.16 -4.15
CA ALA A 94 -8.48 -21.94 -4.96
C ALA A 94 -9.67 -21.04 -4.60
N PHE A 95 -10.84 -21.62 -4.32
CA PHE A 95 -12.02 -20.86 -3.89
C PHE A 95 -11.84 -20.21 -2.53
N GLN A 96 -11.26 -20.92 -1.56
CA GLN A 96 -10.96 -20.41 -0.23
C GLN A 96 -9.93 -19.27 -0.30
N GLU A 97 -8.87 -19.47 -1.08
CA GLU A 97 -7.81 -18.48 -1.30
C GLU A 97 -8.35 -17.22 -1.98
N PHE A 98 -9.09 -17.37 -3.07
CA PHE A 98 -9.71 -16.24 -3.77
C PHE A 98 -10.68 -15.44 -2.89
N LYS A 99 -11.46 -16.12 -2.04
CA LYS A 99 -12.37 -15.47 -1.08
C LYS A 99 -11.59 -14.72 0.01
N ALA A 100 -10.48 -15.29 0.49
CA ALA A 100 -9.62 -14.65 1.49
C ALA A 100 -8.98 -13.38 0.93
N GLU A 101 -8.43 -13.43 -0.29
CA GLU A 101 -7.84 -12.26 -0.97
C GLU A 101 -8.86 -11.14 -1.17
N GLN A 102 -10.08 -11.44 -1.65
CA GLN A 102 -11.12 -10.42 -1.80
C GLN A 102 -11.52 -9.79 -0.46
N THR A 103 -11.60 -10.59 0.60
CA THR A 103 -11.93 -10.07 1.93
C THR A 103 -10.84 -9.11 2.42
N LEU A 104 -9.57 -9.46 2.25
CA LEU A 104 -8.44 -8.60 2.60
C LEU A 104 -8.40 -7.32 1.76
N ALA A 105 -8.66 -7.41 0.46
CA ALA A 105 -8.71 -6.26 -0.44
C ALA A 105 -9.81 -5.27 -0.01
N SER A 106 -11.00 -5.78 0.31
CA SER A 106 -12.10 -4.94 0.79
C SER A 106 -11.75 -4.23 2.10
N LEU A 107 -11.16 -4.94 3.08
CA LEU A 107 -10.77 -4.36 4.35
C LEU A 107 -9.76 -3.20 4.20
N LYS A 108 -8.78 -3.35 3.29
CA LYS A 108 -7.83 -2.27 2.99
C LYS A 108 -8.51 -1.04 2.42
N SER A 109 -9.45 -1.22 1.49
CA SER A 109 -10.17 -0.09 0.86
C SER A 109 -11.03 0.72 1.84
N TYR A 110 -11.50 0.12 2.94
CA TYR A 110 -12.30 0.81 3.97
C TYR A 110 -11.47 1.68 4.92
N ILE A 111 -10.16 1.46 5.00
CA ILE A 111 -9.26 2.17 5.92
C ILE A 111 -8.36 3.06 5.07
N THR A 112 -8.91 4.13 4.50
CA THR A 112 -8.08 5.18 3.91
C THR A 112 -7.62 6.10 5.04
N PRO A 113 -6.31 6.17 5.35
CA PRO A 113 -5.82 7.11 6.35
C PRO A 113 -6.19 8.54 5.96
N LYS A 114 -6.51 9.34 6.97
CA LYS A 114 -6.78 10.76 6.79
C LYS A 114 -5.59 11.59 7.25
N VAL A 115 -5.44 12.76 6.65
CA VAL A 115 -4.37 13.71 6.92
C VAL A 115 -4.95 15.11 7.05
N LYS A 116 -4.44 15.88 8.01
CA LYS A 116 -4.80 17.29 8.20
C LYS A 116 -3.91 18.16 7.31
N VAL A 117 -4.54 19.00 6.49
CA VAL A 117 -3.86 19.95 5.61
C VAL A 117 -4.41 21.35 5.78
N ILE A 118 -3.62 22.38 5.44
CA ILE A 118 -4.10 23.75 5.29
C ILE A 118 -4.46 23.98 3.83
N ARG A 119 -5.74 24.23 3.56
CA ARG A 119 -6.23 24.65 2.24
C ARG A 119 -7.26 25.77 2.39
N ASP A 120 -7.19 26.77 1.52
CA ASP A 120 -7.98 28.01 1.58
C ASP A 120 -7.92 28.71 2.98
N GLY A 121 -6.79 28.62 3.67
CA GLY A 121 -6.58 29.17 5.01
C GLY A 121 -7.36 28.47 6.12
N LYS A 122 -7.80 27.23 5.88
CA LYS A 122 -8.49 26.41 6.88
C LYS A 122 -7.82 25.06 7.01
N ILE A 123 -7.78 24.55 8.23
CA ILE A 123 -7.40 23.16 8.48
C ILE A 123 -8.55 22.28 7.98
N LYS A 124 -8.24 21.36 7.08
CA LYS A 124 -9.16 20.38 6.51
C LYS A 124 -8.57 19.00 6.69
N GLU A 125 -9.44 18.02 6.89
CA GLU A 125 -9.06 16.61 6.95
C GLU A 125 -9.42 15.96 5.61
N ILE A 126 -8.41 15.47 4.89
CA ILE A 126 -8.55 14.87 3.56
C ILE A 126 -8.09 13.42 3.57
N ASN A 127 -8.48 12.64 2.55
CA ASN A 127 -7.91 11.32 2.34
C ASN A 127 -6.43 11.46 1.97
N ILE A 128 -5.58 10.57 2.50
CA ILE A 128 -4.13 10.58 2.19
C ILE A 128 -3.84 10.48 0.69
N GLU A 129 -4.72 9.80 -0.07
CA GLU A 129 -4.61 9.67 -1.54
C GLU A 129 -4.78 11.00 -2.29
N GLU A 130 -5.44 11.99 -1.67
CA GLU A 130 -5.70 13.32 -2.24
C GLU A 130 -4.62 14.35 -1.87
N LEU A 131 -3.60 13.92 -1.11
CA LEU A 131 -2.45 14.73 -0.76
C LEU A 131 -1.59 14.96 -2.02
N VAL A 132 -1.20 16.21 -2.26
CA VAL A 132 -0.44 16.60 -3.46
C VAL A 132 0.82 17.39 -3.10
N PRO A 133 1.85 17.41 -3.97
CA PRO A 133 3.02 18.24 -3.75
C PRO A 133 2.66 19.71 -3.53
N GLY A 134 3.10 20.26 -2.39
CA GLY A 134 2.82 21.63 -1.97
C GLY A 134 1.71 21.78 -0.93
N ASP A 135 0.97 20.71 -0.59
CA ASP A 135 0.12 20.77 0.59
C ASP A 135 0.96 21.04 1.85
N ILE A 136 0.44 21.93 2.70
CA ILE A 136 0.96 22.11 4.06
C ILE A 136 0.24 21.14 4.95
N VAL A 137 1.00 20.17 5.48
CA VAL A 137 0.49 19.08 6.31
C VAL A 137 0.75 19.39 7.78
N LEU A 138 -0.26 19.14 8.63
CA LEU A 138 -0.09 19.13 10.08
C LEU A 138 0.11 17.68 10.52
N VAL A 139 1.17 17.45 11.29
CA VAL A 139 1.50 16.13 11.85
C VAL A 139 1.55 16.27 13.37
N GLU A 140 0.78 15.43 14.06
CA GLU A 140 0.71 15.37 15.52
C GLU A 140 1.43 14.13 16.08
N GLU A 141 1.67 14.11 17.39
CA GLU A 141 2.27 12.96 18.06
C GLU A 141 1.43 11.68 17.85
N GLY A 142 2.09 10.58 17.52
CA GLY A 142 1.46 9.29 17.27
C GLY A 142 0.90 9.12 15.85
N GLU A 143 0.94 10.15 15.02
CA GLU A 143 0.55 10.05 13.61
C GLU A 143 1.69 9.47 12.76
N LYS A 144 1.32 8.79 11.67
CA LYS A 144 2.28 8.34 10.65
C LYS A 144 2.57 9.48 9.68
N ILE A 145 3.83 9.59 9.26
CA ILE A 145 4.23 10.54 8.23
C ILE A 145 3.55 10.18 6.89
N PRO A 146 2.72 11.07 6.30
CA PRO A 146 1.82 10.69 5.19
C PRO A 146 2.46 10.71 3.79
N ALA A 147 3.61 11.37 3.65
CA ALA A 147 4.42 11.46 2.43
C ALA A 147 5.83 11.95 2.79
N ASP A 148 6.72 12.06 1.80
CA ASP A 148 7.99 12.75 2.00
C ASP A 148 7.75 14.26 2.22
N LEU A 149 8.08 14.75 3.42
CA LEU A 149 7.83 16.13 3.83
C LEU A 149 9.12 16.96 3.95
N ARG A 150 9.01 18.26 3.66
CA ARG A 150 9.95 19.27 4.14
C ARG A 150 9.34 19.91 5.38
N TRP A 151 10.00 19.73 6.53
CA TRP A 151 9.60 20.41 7.77
C TRP A 151 9.74 21.93 7.61
N ILE A 152 8.68 22.68 7.90
CA ILE A 152 8.65 24.15 7.84
C ILE A 152 8.50 24.79 9.23
N GLU A 153 7.93 24.03 10.17
CA GLU A 153 7.78 24.36 11.58
C GLU A 153 7.84 23.04 12.38
N THR A 154 8.54 23.05 13.51
CA THR A 154 8.70 21.88 14.39
C THR A 154 8.72 22.32 15.84
N SER A 155 8.12 21.52 16.73
CA SER A 155 8.19 21.73 18.19
C SER A 155 8.61 20.43 18.86
N ASN A 156 9.90 20.32 19.20
CA ASN A 156 10.51 19.11 19.78
C ASN A 156 10.17 17.81 19.02
N LEU A 157 10.10 17.89 17.69
CA LEU A 157 9.69 16.77 16.85
C LEU A 157 10.75 15.65 16.89
N GLN A 158 10.31 14.44 17.23
CA GLN A 158 11.09 13.22 17.10
C GLN A 158 10.37 12.27 16.17
N VAL A 159 11.11 11.69 15.22
CA VAL A 159 10.57 10.77 14.22
C VAL A 159 11.26 9.42 14.36
N ASP A 160 10.46 8.36 14.44
CA ASP A 160 10.94 6.98 14.34
C ASP A 160 11.17 6.63 12.87
N GLU A 161 12.44 6.49 12.49
CA GLU A 161 12.85 6.11 11.13
C GLU A 161 13.28 4.64 11.03
N SER A 162 12.98 3.82 12.05
CA SER A 162 13.43 2.42 12.15
C SER A 162 13.01 1.55 10.97
N ILE A 163 11.87 1.83 10.35
CA ILE A 163 11.38 1.11 9.15
C ILE A 163 12.31 1.37 7.94
N LEU A 164 12.96 2.53 7.89
CA LEU A 164 13.83 2.95 6.78
C LEU A 164 15.32 2.70 7.08
N THR A 165 15.75 2.92 8.32
CA THR A 165 17.18 2.89 8.71
C THR A 165 17.56 1.62 9.46
N GLY A 166 16.59 0.92 10.06
CA GLY A 166 16.83 -0.20 10.98
C GLY A 166 17.25 0.23 12.38
N GLU A 167 17.37 1.53 12.66
CA GLU A 167 17.75 2.06 13.96
C GLU A 167 16.50 2.43 14.76
N SER A 168 16.33 1.83 15.96
CA SER A 168 15.14 2.02 16.80
C SER A 168 15.15 3.32 17.63
N VAL A 169 16.18 4.15 17.51
CA VAL A 169 16.29 5.40 18.26
C VAL A 169 15.62 6.50 17.46
N ALA A 170 14.63 7.17 18.06
CA ALA A 170 13.96 8.29 17.43
C ALA A 170 14.94 9.45 17.16
N VAL A 171 14.83 10.05 15.98
CA VAL A 171 15.71 11.13 15.53
C VAL A 171 14.99 12.46 15.63
N THR A 172 15.62 13.43 16.29
CA THR A 172 15.10 14.81 16.37
C THR A 172 15.13 15.45 14.98
N LYS A 173 14.01 16.07 14.59
CA LYS A 173 13.89 16.85 13.34
C LYS A 173 13.69 18.32 13.69
N ASP A 174 14.35 19.18 12.94
CA ASP A 174 14.31 20.63 13.09
C ASP A 174 14.00 21.27 11.74
N ALA A 175 13.01 22.15 11.69
CA ALA A 175 12.61 22.85 10.49
C ALA A 175 13.71 23.78 9.93
N ASP A 176 14.54 24.36 10.81
CA ASP A 176 15.58 25.32 10.43
C ASP A 176 16.86 24.62 9.95
N PHE A 177 16.98 23.31 10.12
CA PHE A 177 18.10 22.52 9.61
C PHE A 177 17.97 22.26 8.10
N ILE A 178 19.09 22.36 7.38
CA ILE A 178 19.22 22.24 5.91
C ILE A 178 20.26 21.17 5.57
#